data_AF-A0A1M5NX28-F1
#
_entry.id   AF-A0A1M5NX28-F1
#
_cell.length_a   1.000
_cell.length_b   1.000
_cell.length_c   1.000
_cell.angle_alpha   90.00
_cell.angle_beta   90.00
_cell.angle_gamma   90.00
#
_symmetry.space_group_name_H-M   'P 1'
#
loop_
_entity.id
_entity.type
_entity.pdbx_description
1 polymer ?
#
loop_
_entity_poly.entity_id
_entity_poly.type
_entity_poly.pdbx_seq_one_letter_code
_entity_poly.pdbx_strand_id
1 'polypeptide(L)'
;MNRFNLKFMVDKFSNHINCLLLILITFIYSGNAQTPSGFSLVAYEGFNYTSGSSLLNASGGSGWSTDWSQSYQGRYLKTSTTGFNYAGLTTTGLKAEFDATCYSACNEIASLKRSFPLQNQGVVYFQFISVFEASPGGGTPTIRLYNGATQTGGIGSTSGSNMSILASSLANLSSSSGSLSAQNLVVVRIDYNLNKTEMWINPDLSTFNYLNPTSPSASAIGFAPAMDRFDIFIRSGSIDEIAIFKQIPTIDKYGKIDANIPQSINKNGNVGHGNGLTQNGKVISSVKNGLTAATASISAYQIKQDYPSSPDGLYWISNSNINGGTPFQIYADMTTDGGGWTLIMCNASNAGWNYGNAISLNTSSPSISSNYSIIGWADYIKKSSSGFQYMIDANSRRSYGGIWTANAAYSFTNSTNTQTDVTINTKFGLNGSVGTWIYHDGGIEQRMPWYSNCGNEGFVTTSLNCSGGSWWGTLISGTGWTPAPWISSGCGTEGCMPNPGIIWYWVR
;
A
#
# COMPACT_ATOMS: atom_id res chain seq x y z
N MET A 1 -49.93 63.68 39.85
CA MET A 1 -50.07 63.14 41.22
C MET A 1 -49.11 61.96 41.41
N ASN A 2 -48.22 62.10 42.38
CA ASN A 2 -47.53 61.11 43.22
C ASN A 2 -47.54 59.59 42.88
N ARG A 3 -46.30 59.05 42.89
CA ARG A 3 -45.76 57.95 43.74
C ARG A 3 -46.16 56.47 43.52
N PHE A 4 -45.08 55.67 43.43
CA PHE A 4 -44.83 54.38 44.10
C PHE A 4 -45.49 53.06 43.62
N ASN A 5 -44.66 52.27 42.91
CA ASN A 5 -44.14 50.93 43.23
C ASN A 5 -44.97 49.86 43.99
N LEU A 6 -44.87 48.65 43.41
CA LEU A 6 -44.78 47.30 44.01
C LEU A 6 -46.09 46.59 44.41
N LYS A 7 -46.38 45.43 43.76
CA LYS A 7 -46.02 44.08 44.27
C LYS A 7 -46.90 42.97 43.63
N PHE A 8 -46.22 42.12 42.84
CA PHE A 8 -46.34 40.65 42.75
C PHE A 8 -47.71 39.96 42.85
N MET A 9 -48.09 39.20 41.81
CA MET A 9 -48.01 37.72 41.78
C MET A 9 -48.82 37.18 40.59
N VAL A 10 -48.13 36.37 39.78
CA VAL A 10 -48.57 35.08 39.21
C VAL A 10 -49.76 35.07 38.23
N ASP A 11 -49.51 34.39 37.11
CA ASP A 11 -50.44 33.95 36.07
C ASP A 11 -51.01 34.99 35.11
N LYS A 12 -50.38 35.06 33.92
CA LYS A 12 -51.12 35.15 32.65
C LYS A 12 -50.25 34.79 31.45
N PHE A 13 -50.61 33.65 30.86
CA PHE A 13 -50.88 33.50 29.43
C PHE A 13 -50.07 34.31 28.41
N SER A 14 -49.41 33.52 27.56
CA SER A 14 -49.21 33.77 26.12
C SER A 14 -48.29 34.93 25.74
N ASN A 15 -47.10 34.57 25.24
CA ASN A 15 -46.57 34.96 23.92
C ASN A 15 -45.05 34.93 23.96
N HIS A 16 -44.44 33.81 23.56
CA HIS A 16 -43.09 33.87 23.02
C HIS A 16 -42.98 32.97 21.79
N ILE A 17 -43.07 33.66 20.65
CA ILE A 17 -42.70 33.22 19.31
C ILE A 17 -41.26 32.70 19.37
N ASN A 18 -41.08 31.44 18.97
CA ASN A 18 -39.77 30.82 18.77
C ASN A 18 -39.01 31.56 17.67
N CYS A 19 -38.02 32.37 18.06
CA CYS A 19 -36.99 32.86 17.15
C CYS A 19 -35.85 31.84 17.15
N LEU A 20 -36.01 30.77 16.36
CA LEU A 20 -34.93 29.82 16.11
C LEU A 20 -33.94 30.51 15.16
N LEU A 21 -32.86 31.06 15.72
CA LEU A 21 -31.73 31.57 14.95
C LEU A 21 -31.02 30.37 14.31
N LEU A 22 -31.42 30.03 13.08
CA LEU A 22 -30.76 29.01 12.27
C LEU A 22 -29.39 29.58 11.87
N ILE A 23 -28.36 29.33 12.68
CA ILE A 23 -26.97 29.56 12.30
C ILE A 23 -26.68 28.53 11.21
N LEU A 24 -26.86 28.95 9.96
CA LEU A 24 -26.41 28.21 8.79
C LEU A 24 -24.88 28.28 8.78
N ILE A 25 -24.23 27.40 9.54
CA ILE A 25 -22.80 27.12 9.36
C ILE A 25 -22.70 26.48 7.98
N THR A 26 -22.41 27.30 6.98
CA THR A 26 -21.89 26.81 5.72
C THR A 26 -20.56 26.14 6.05
N PHE A 27 -20.58 24.81 6.20
CA PHE A 27 -19.38 24.02 6.02
C PHE A 27 -18.93 24.29 4.59
N ILE A 28 -17.95 25.19 4.43
CA ILE A 28 -17.18 25.27 3.21
C ILE A 28 -16.56 23.88 3.07
N TYR A 29 -17.03 23.14 2.07
CA TYR A 29 -16.46 21.87 1.67
C TYR A 29 -15.02 22.18 1.24
N SER A 30 -14.05 22.02 2.13
CA SER A 30 -12.65 22.01 1.77
C SER A 30 -12.43 20.77 0.92
N GLY A 31 -12.19 20.95 -0.39
CA GLY A 31 -11.83 19.85 -1.29
C GLY A 31 -10.71 19.02 -0.67
N ASN A 32 -10.95 17.72 -0.47
CA ASN A 32 -9.95 16.84 0.11
C ASN A 32 -8.89 16.53 -0.94
N ALA A 33 -7.66 16.99 -0.71
CA ALA A 33 -6.52 16.60 -1.53
C ALA A 33 -6.33 15.08 -1.50
N GLN A 34 -6.07 14.47 -2.65
CA GLN A 34 -5.68 13.06 -2.73
C GLN A 34 -4.27 12.89 -2.13
N THR A 35 -4.20 12.64 -0.83
CA THR A 35 -2.94 12.41 -0.11
C THR A 35 -2.58 10.92 -0.17
N PRO A 36 -1.39 10.54 -0.66
CA PRO A 36 -0.98 9.13 -0.69
C PRO A 36 -0.89 8.50 0.70
N SER A 37 -1.18 7.21 0.81
CA SER A 37 -1.01 6.49 2.07
C SER A 37 0.45 6.53 2.54
N GLY A 38 0.66 6.72 3.83
CA GLY A 38 2.00 6.93 4.41
C GLY A 38 2.49 8.38 4.39
N PHE A 39 1.67 9.31 3.88
CA PHE A 39 1.98 10.74 3.85
C PHE A 39 0.94 11.56 4.62
N SER A 40 1.37 12.72 5.11
CA SER A 40 0.50 13.75 5.67
C SER A 40 0.51 14.97 4.77
N LEU A 41 -0.67 15.52 4.48
CA LEU A 41 -0.81 16.77 3.73
C LEU A 41 -0.13 17.93 4.50
N VAL A 42 0.67 18.71 3.79
CA VAL A 42 1.27 19.96 4.28
C VAL A 42 0.44 21.14 3.80
N ALA A 43 0.15 21.20 2.50
CA ALA A 43 -0.70 22.22 1.90
C ALA A 43 -1.35 21.71 0.61
N TYR A 44 -2.53 22.25 0.27
CA TYR A 44 -3.26 21.95 -0.96
C TYR A 44 -3.97 23.18 -1.51
N GLU A 45 -3.93 23.35 -2.83
CA GLU A 45 -4.68 24.33 -3.58
C GLU A 45 -5.30 23.69 -4.84
N GLY A 46 -6.63 23.68 -4.90
CA GLY A 46 -7.42 23.28 -6.08
C GLY A 46 -8.10 24.47 -6.76
N PHE A 47 -7.73 25.71 -6.42
CA PHE A 47 -8.25 26.93 -7.04
C PHE A 47 -9.79 27.01 -7.08
N ASN A 48 -10.45 26.64 -5.97
CA ASN A 48 -11.90 26.75 -5.82
C ASN A 48 -12.32 28.20 -5.52
N TYR A 49 -12.22 29.03 -6.55
CA TYR A 49 -12.54 30.45 -6.54
C TYR A 49 -13.53 30.80 -7.65
N THR A 50 -14.11 31.99 -7.58
CA THR A 50 -14.98 32.50 -8.65
C THR A 50 -14.20 32.63 -9.95
N SER A 51 -14.70 32.04 -11.03
CA SER A 51 -14.13 32.16 -12.37
C SER A 51 -13.84 33.62 -12.76
N GLY A 52 -12.67 33.87 -13.33
CA GLY A 52 -12.20 35.18 -13.78
C GLY A 52 -11.68 36.10 -12.67
N SER A 53 -11.82 35.73 -11.39
CA SER A 53 -11.32 36.54 -10.27
C SER A 53 -9.80 36.49 -10.17
N SER A 54 -9.18 37.63 -9.86
CA SER A 54 -7.76 37.69 -9.54
C SER A 54 -7.45 36.86 -8.30
N LEU A 55 -6.34 36.15 -8.32
CA LEU A 55 -5.85 35.41 -7.16
C LEU A 55 -5.08 36.30 -6.17
N LEU A 56 -4.79 37.58 -6.50
CA LEU A 56 -4.15 38.47 -5.53
C LEU A 56 -5.01 38.62 -4.27
N ASN A 57 -4.42 38.36 -3.10
CA ASN A 57 -5.08 38.37 -1.78
C ASN A 57 -6.18 37.31 -1.60
N ALA A 58 -6.31 36.35 -2.52
CA ALA A 58 -7.27 35.28 -2.39
C ALA A 58 -6.85 34.28 -1.30
N SER A 59 -7.84 33.80 -0.55
CA SER A 59 -7.68 32.78 0.49
C SER A 59 -8.52 31.55 0.15
N GLY A 60 -7.91 30.37 0.21
CA GLY A 60 -8.55 29.11 -0.19
C GLY A 60 -7.60 27.93 0.01
N GLY A 61 -8.05 26.72 -0.35
CA GLY A 61 -7.26 25.51 -0.12
C GLY A 61 -7.07 25.18 1.38
N SER A 62 -6.00 24.46 1.70
CA SER A 62 -5.68 24.06 3.08
C SER A 62 -4.17 24.08 3.35
N GLY A 63 -3.76 24.27 4.61
CA GLY A 63 -2.36 24.17 5.05
C GLY A 63 -1.45 25.36 4.70
N TRP A 64 -1.97 26.38 4.01
CA TRP A 64 -1.25 27.62 3.72
C TRP A 64 -1.13 28.52 4.94
N SER A 65 0.03 29.18 5.10
CA SER A 65 0.29 30.13 6.19
C SER A 65 -0.03 31.57 5.81
N THR A 66 -0.22 31.85 4.52
CA THR A 66 -0.59 33.17 4.00
C THR A 66 -1.62 33.03 2.90
N ASP A 67 -2.34 34.12 2.64
CA ASP A 67 -3.09 34.29 1.39
C ASP A 67 -2.11 34.42 0.22
N TRP A 68 -2.66 34.29 -0.99
CA TRP A 68 -1.93 34.61 -2.21
C TRP A 68 -1.49 36.07 -2.19
N SER A 69 -0.22 36.36 -2.50
CA SER A 69 0.30 37.71 -2.48
C SER A 69 1.24 37.99 -3.64
N GLN A 70 1.48 39.27 -3.93
CA GLN A 70 2.39 39.70 -4.97
C GLN A 70 3.81 39.18 -4.74
N SER A 71 4.39 38.56 -5.77
CA SER A 71 5.82 38.22 -5.79
C SER A 71 6.65 39.24 -6.56
N TYR A 72 6.22 39.60 -7.76
CA TYR A 72 6.94 40.49 -8.67
C TYR A 72 5.99 41.34 -9.52
N GLN A 73 6.11 42.67 -9.37
CA GLN A 73 5.37 43.70 -10.13
C GLN A 73 3.83 43.50 -10.16
N GLY A 74 3.11 44.32 -10.93
CA GLY A 74 1.65 44.43 -10.90
C GLY A 74 0.88 43.52 -11.86
N ARG A 75 1.40 42.34 -12.23
CA ARG A 75 0.70 41.34 -13.08
C ARG A 75 0.59 40.02 -12.33
N TYR A 76 -0.60 39.42 -12.31
CA TYR A 76 -0.95 38.29 -11.44
C TYR A 76 -1.60 37.14 -12.20
N LEU A 77 -1.99 36.10 -11.46
CA LEU A 77 -2.82 35.02 -12.00
C LEU A 77 -4.29 35.26 -11.62
N LYS A 78 -5.19 34.70 -12.42
CA LYS A 78 -6.62 34.67 -12.15
C LYS A 78 -7.13 33.23 -12.19
N THR A 79 -8.32 33.02 -11.66
CA THR A 79 -9.00 31.74 -11.75
C THR A 79 -9.61 31.59 -13.14
N SER A 80 -9.36 30.47 -13.82
CA SER A 80 -9.90 30.16 -15.14
C SER A 80 -11.41 29.89 -15.10
N THR A 81 -12.02 29.63 -16.26
CA THR A 81 -13.40 29.12 -16.39
C THR A 81 -13.48 27.58 -16.32
N THR A 82 -12.34 26.91 -16.47
CA THR A 82 -12.23 25.43 -16.49
C THR A 82 -11.03 24.98 -15.64
N GLY A 83 -11.14 23.82 -15.00
CA GLY A 83 -10.01 23.15 -14.34
C GLY A 83 -9.28 22.17 -15.26
N PHE A 84 -8.17 21.61 -14.78
CA PHE A 84 -7.54 20.45 -15.40
C PHE A 84 -8.15 19.13 -14.90
N ASN A 85 -7.96 18.08 -15.68
CA ASN A 85 -8.28 16.71 -15.31
C ASN A 85 -7.05 15.83 -15.55
N TYR A 86 -6.84 14.86 -14.67
CA TYR A 86 -5.80 13.85 -14.84
C TYR A 86 -6.28 12.50 -14.31
N ALA A 87 -6.04 11.42 -15.06
CA ALA A 87 -6.50 10.09 -14.69
C ALA A 87 -5.88 9.64 -13.36
N GLY A 88 -6.71 9.20 -12.42
CA GLY A 88 -6.26 8.77 -11.10
C GLY A 88 -5.91 9.92 -10.13
N LEU A 89 -6.16 11.18 -10.50
CA LEU A 89 -6.11 12.33 -9.59
C LEU A 89 -7.53 12.87 -9.38
N THR A 90 -7.95 13.00 -8.13
CA THR A 90 -9.15 13.77 -7.79
C THR A 90 -8.85 15.25 -7.95
N THR A 91 -9.50 15.91 -8.91
CA THR A 91 -9.39 17.35 -9.11
C THR A 91 -10.58 18.08 -8.47
N THR A 92 -10.35 19.26 -7.93
CA THR A 92 -11.37 20.14 -7.35
C THR A 92 -11.19 21.55 -7.89
N GLY A 93 -12.27 22.35 -7.95
CA GLY A 93 -12.19 23.74 -8.38
C GLY A 93 -11.86 23.93 -9.87
N LEU A 94 -11.14 25.01 -10.17
CA LEU A 94 -10.73 25.43 -11.51
C LEU A 94 -9.20 25.43 -11.57
N LYS A 95 -8.56 26.14 -12.50
CA LYS A 95 -7.10 26.32 -12.50
C LYS A 95 -6.71 27.77 -12.36
N ALA A 96 -5.50 28.04 -11.89
CA ALA A 96 -4.88 29.35 -12.03
C ALA A 96 -4.34 29.52 -13.45
N GLU A 97 -4.67 30.63 -14.10
CA GLU A 97 -4.20 30.97 -15.43
C GLU A 97 -3.58 32.36 -15.46
N PHE A 98 -2.70 32.58 -16.44
CA PHE A 98 -2.10 33.87 -16.71
C PHE A 98 -3.17 34.96 -16.91
N ASP A 99 -3.05 36.08 -16.18
CA ASP A 99 -3.85 37.27 -16.41
C ASP A 99 -3.03 38.32 -17.17
N ALA A 100 -3.55 38.78 -18.30
CA ALA A 100 -2.93 39.82 -19.09
C ALA A 100 -3.11 41.24 -18.50
N THR A 101 -3.96 41.37 -17.48
CA THR A 101 -4.29 42.64 -16.82
C THR A 101 -3.13 43.17 -15.98
N CYS A 102 -2.84 44.47 -16.12
CA CYS A 102 -1.87 45.17 -15.30
C CYS A 102 -2.56 46.07 -14.27
N TYR A 103 -2.24 45.84 -12.99
CA TYR A 103 -2.84 46.56 -11.87
C TYR A 103 -1.99 47.73 -11.36
N SER A 104 -0.74 47.83 -11.82
CA SER A 104 0.22 48.92 -11.55
C SER A 104 1.40 48.83 -12.54
N ALA A 105 2.60 49.29 -12.17
CA ALA A 105 3.81 49.02 -12.94
C ALA A 105 4.01 47.50 -13.08
N CYS A 106 3.90 47.02 -14.32
CA CYS A 106 3.87 45.59 -14.64
C CYS A 106 4.93 45.23 -15.68
N ASN A 107 5.38 43.97 -15.60
CA ASN A 107 6.17 43.29 -16.62
C ASN A 107 5.24 42.33 -17.38
N GLU A 108 5.74 41.59 -18.37
CA GLU A 108 5.08 40.46 -19.02
C GLU A 108 4.92 39.24 -18.10
N ILE A 109 5.54 39.26 -16.92
CA ILE A 109 5.53 38.16 -15.95
C ILE A 109 4.34 38.32 -15.00
N ALA A 110 3.42 37.36 -15.02
CA ALA A 110 2.47 37.14 -13.95
C ALA A 110 3.15 36.42 -12.80
N SER A 111 2.98 36.93 -11.58
CA SER A 111 3.54 36.26 -10.41
C SER A 111 2.73 36.40 -9.13
N LEU A 112 2.61 35.28 -8.42
CA LEU A 112 2.04 35.22 -7.08
C LEU A 112 2.83 34.24 -6.24
N LYS A 113 2.91 34.51 -4.94
CA LYS A 113 3.57 33.65 -3.96
C LYS A 113 2.61 33.23 -2.87
N ARG A 114 2.93 32.10 -2.24
CA ARG A 114 2.24 31.62 -1.06
C ARG A 114 3.16 30.83 -0.15
N SER A 115 2.97 31.01 1.15
CA SER A 115 3.81 30.36 2.18
C SER A 115 3.07 29.20 2.84
N PHE A 116 3.83 28.22 3.30
CA PHE A 116 3.38 27.00 3.99
C PHE A 116 4.43 26.63 5.04
N PRO A 117 4.14 25.70 5.97
CA PRO A 117 5.11 25.29 6.98
C PRO A 117 6.43 24.82 6.38
N LEU A 118 7.57 25.21 6.96
CA LEU A 118 8.91 24.86 6.47
C LEU A 118 9.09 23.35 6.29
N GLN A 119 9.60 22.99 5.11
CA GLN A 119 10.04 21.65 4.75
C GLN A 119 11.56 21.65 4.56
N ASN A 120 12.27 20.85 5.35
CA ASN A 120 13.74 20.76 5.33
C ASN A 120 14.29 19.41 5.83
N GLN A 121 13.42 18.40 6.02
CA GLN A 121 13.78 17.10 6.59
C GLN A 121 12.87 15.99 6.06
N GLY A 122 13.36 14.76 6.09
CA GLY A 122 12.61 13.59 5.63
C GLY A 122 12.40 13.56 4.11
N VAL A 123 11.23 13.09 3.69
CA VAL A 123 10.86 13.01 2.27
C VAL A 123 9.59 13.83 2.05
N VAL A 124 9.64 14.74 1.09
CA VAL A 124 8.53 15.64 0.74
C VAL A 124 8.23 15.51 -0.74
N TYR A 125 6.95 15.51 -1.08
CA TYR A 125 6.48 15.60 -2.44
C TYR A 125 5.82 16.94 -2.70
N PHE A 126 6.08 17.47 -3.90
CA PHE A 126 5.41 18.63 -4.47
C PHE A 126 4.80 18.22 -5.81
N GLN A 127 3.48 18.21 -5.88
CA GLN A 127 2.71 17.76 -7.02
C GLN A 127 1.84 18.89 -7.57
N PHE A 128 1.72 18.98 -8.88
CA PHE A 128 0.81 19.92 -9.55
C PHE A 128 0.57 19.50 -11.00
N ILE A 129 -0.54 19.95 -11.58
CA ILE A 129 -0.75 19.91 -13.03
C ILE A 129 -0.32 21.27 -13.61
N SER A 130 0.42 21.27 -14.72
CA SER A 130 0.84 22.52 -15.38
C SER A 130 0.73 22.46 -16.89
N VAL A 131 0.47 23.62 -17.49
CA VAL A 131 0.78 23.94 -18.88
C VAL A 131 1.48 25.29 -18.83
N PHE A 132 2.80 25.34 -18.91
CA PHE A 132 3.54 26.58 -18.68
C PHE A 132 3.81 27.39 -19.95
N GLU A 133 3.61 26.81 -21.14
CA GLU A 133 3.80 27.42 -22.47
C GLU A 133 5.23 27.99 -22.69
N ALA A 134 5.95 27.50 -23.70
CA ALA A 134 7.37 27.79 -23.88
C ALA A 134 7.63 29.22 -24.40
N SER A 135 7.65 30.22 -23.51
CA SER A 135 8.17 31.57 -23.78
C SER A 135 9.53 31.76 -23.11
N PRO A 136 10.66 31.40 -23.77
CA PRO A 136 11.97 31.46 -23.15
C PRO A 136 12.43 32.91 -22.88
N GLY A 137 13.00 33.14 -21.69
CA GLY A 137 13.70 34.38 -21.32
C GLY A 137 13.31 34.96 -19.96
N GLY A 138 14.27 35.56 -19.24
CA GLY A 138 14.00 36.25 -17.96
C GLY A 138 13.66 35.33 -16.77
N GLY A 139 14.02 34.04 -16.85
CA GLY A 139 13.79 33.09 -15.76
C GLY A 139 12.35 32.59 -15.64
N THR A 140 11.64 32.47 -16.77
CA THR A 140 10.28 31.93 -16.89
C THR A 140 10.20 30.84 -17.97
N PRO A 141 9.23 29.92 -17.91
CA PRO A 141 8.24 29.74 -16.85
C PRO A 141 8.76 28.82 -15.72
N THR A 142 8.58 29.24 -14.47
CA THR A 142 9.09 28.52 -13.28
C THR A 142 8.15 28.61 -12.09
N ILE A 143 8.07 27.55 -11.31
CA ILE A 143 7.79 27.64 -9.88
C ILE A 143 9.14 27.81 -9.17
N ARG A 144 9.29 28.88 -8.40
CA ARG A 144 10.51 29.16 -7.64
C ARG A 144 10.29 28.79 -6.18
N LEU A 145 11.28 28.16 -5.57
CA LEU A 145 11.23 27.68 -4.19
C LEU A 145 12.08 28.58 -3.31
N TYR A 146 11.57 28.90 -2.13
CA TYR A 146 12.23 29.78 -1.17
C TYR A 146 12.20 29.19 0.23
N ASN A 147 13.24 29.51 1.00
CA ASN A 147 13.27 29.40 2.46
C ASN A 147 13.44 30.82 3.03
N GLY A 148 12.37 31.38 3.58
CA GLY A 148 12.29 32.79 3.95
C GLY A 148 12.51 33.69 2.73
N ALA A 149 13.55 34.52 2.75
CA ALA A 149 13.91 35.41 1.65
C ALA A 149 14.83 34.78 0.60
N THR A 150 15.41 33.60 0.88
CA THR A 150 16.44 32.99 0.04
C THR A 150 15.83 32.05 -0.98
N GLN A 151 16.12 32.26 -2.27
CA GLN A 151 15.74 31.33 -3.32
C GLN A 151 16.61 30.06 -3.24
N THR A 152 15.97 28.90 -3.09
CA THR A 152 16.65 27.62 -2.88
C THR A 152 16.62 26.73 -4.11
N GLY A 153 15.67 26.94 -5.03
CA GLY A 153 15.55 26.15 -6.25
C GLY A 153 14.34 26.54 -7.11
N GLY A 154 14.00 25.68 -8.05
CA GLY A 154 12.78 25.81 -8.83
C GLY A 154 12.45 24.60 -9.69
N ILE A 155 11.25 24.62 -10.27
CA ILE A 155 10.75 23.61 -11.21
C ILE A 155 10.20 24.36 -12.43
N GLY A 156 10.52 23.91 -13.64
CA GLY A 156 10.15 24.59 -14.88
C GLY A 156 11.35 24.66 -15.81
N SER A 157 11.54 25.78 -16.49
CA SER A 157 12.81 26.02 -17.19
C SER A 157 13.12 27.50 -17.32
N THR A 158 14.41 27.83 -17.34
CA THR A 158 14.92 29.15 -17.70
C THR A 158 15.59 29.16 -19.07
N SER A 159 15.89 27.99 -19.62
CA SER A 159 16.45 27.78 -20.96
C SER A 159 15.95 26.46 -21.55
N GLY A 160 15.52 26.48 -22.81
CA GLY A 160 14.91 25.29 -23.46
C GLY A 160 13.43 25.09 -23.13
N SER A 161 12.87 23.97 -23.58
CA SER A 161 11.42 23.73 -23.66
C SER A 161 10.89 22.67 -22.69
N ASN A 162 11.74 22.05 -21.87
CA ASN A 162 11.35 20.89 -21.07
C ASN A 162 11.25 21.21 -19.58
N MET A 163 10.35 20.51 -18.88
CA MET A 163 10.24 20.57 -17.43
C MET A 163 11.55 20.09 -16.80
N SER A 164 12.14 20.92 -15.95
CA SER A 164 13.47 20.71 -15.37
C SER A 164 13.48 21.03 -13.87
N ILE A 165 14.39 20.37 -13.15
CA ILE A 165 14.78 20.70 -11.78
C ILE A 165 15.83 21.81 -11.85
N LEU A 166 15.62 22.89 -11.11
CA LEU A 166 16.43 24.11 -11.18
C LEU A 166 17.20 24.35 -9.88
N ALA A 167 18.45 24.78 -10.00
CA ALA A 167 19.29 25.21 -8.89
C ALA A 167 18.77 26.51 -8.25
N SER A 168 19.39 26.94 -7.15
CA SER A 168 19.12 28.25 -6.53
C SER A 168 19.39 29.43 -7.45
N SER A 169 20.27 29.29 -8.45
CA SER A 169 20.49 30.27 -9.54
C SER A 169 19.47 30.19 -10.68
N LEU A 170 18.53 29.24 -10.60
CA LEU A 170 17.60 28.84 -11.66
C LEU A 170 18.25 28.22 -12.91
N ALA A 171 19.52 27.81 -12.82
CA ALA A 171 20.14 26.97 -13.85
C ALA A 171 19.52 25.56 -13.84
N ASN A 172 19.34 24.96 -15.02
CA ASN A 172 18.80 23.60 -15.13
C ASN A 172 19.83 22.60 -14.57
N LEU A 173 19.47 21.88 -13.50
CA LEU A 173 20.28 20.80 -12.93
C LEU A 173 20.03 19.47 -13.64
N SER A 174 18.76 19.19 -13.96
CA SER A 174 18.33 18.01 -14.70
C SER A 174 17.03 18.31 -15.42
N SER A 175 16.94 17.94 -16.70
CA SER A 175 15.74 18.12 -17.51
C SER A 175 15.06 16.78 -17.77
N SER A 176 13.73 16.78 -17.83
CA SER A 176 12.94 15.65 -18.29
C SER A 176 12.74 15.69 -19.82
N SER A 177 11.98 14.73 -20.35
CA SER A 177 11.46 14.75 -21.72
C SER A 177 10.10 15.47 -21.86
N GLY A 178 9.48 15.89 -20.74
CA GLY A 178 8.16 16.53 -20.76
C GLY A 178 8.24 17.98 -21.23
N SER A 179 7.53 18.32 -22.31
CA SER A 179 7.45 19.70 -22.82
C SER A 179 6.71 20.61 -21.85
N LEU A 180 7.21 21.82 -21.60
CA LEU A 180 6.54 22.86 -20.80
C LEU A 180 5.17 23.27 -21.37
N SER A 181 4.99 23.19 -22.69
CA SER A 181 3.72 23.52 -23.36
C SER A 181 2.70 22.38 -23.34
N ALA A 182 3.08 21.18 -22.89
CA ALA A 182 2.13 20.08 -22.71
C ALA A 182 1.48 20.19 -21.33
N GLN A 183 0.25 19.65 -21.21
CA GLN A 183 -0.33 19.39 -19.90
C GLN A 183 0.46 18.28 -19.22
N ASN A 184 1.12 18.61 -18.12
CA ASN A 184 1.90 17.66 -17.34
C ASN A 184 1.37 17.57 -15.91
N LEU A 185 1.09 16.35 -15.44
CA LEU A 185 1.17 16.07 -14.02
C LEU A 185 2.65 15.96 -13.65
N VAL A 186 3.10 16.87 -12.78
CA VAL A 186 4.46 16.91 -12.28
C VAL A 186 4.45 16.43 -10.84
N VAL A 187 5.24 15.41 -10.54
CA VAL A 187 5.46 14.90 -9.19
C VAL A 187 6.94 15.07 -8.86
N VAL A 188 7.26 15.96 -7.93
CA VAL A 188 8.62 16.22 -7.47
C VAL A 188 8.81 15.62 -6.10
N ARG A 189 9.86 14.82 -5.92
CA ARG A 189 10.28 14.26 -4.62
C ARG A 189 11.55 14.96 -4.18
N ILE A 190 11.52 15.58 -3.01
CA ILE A 190 12.68 16.13 -2.32
C ILE A 190 13.00 15.22 -1.14
N ASP A 191 14.14 14.54 -1.22
CA ASP A 191 14.64 13.64 -0.18
C ASP A 191 15.81 14.30 0.53
N TYR A 192 15.53 14.86 1.70
CA TYR A 192 16.52 15.53 2.53
C TYR A 192 17.50 14.54 3.18
N ASN A 193 17.09 13.28 3.34
CA ASN A 193 17.95 12.25 3.92
C ASN A 193 19.03 11.80 2.94
N LEU A 194 18.68 11.71 1.66
CA LEU A 194 19.60 11.37 0.58
C LEU A 194 20.22 12.59 -0.12
N ASN A 195 19.86 13.80 0.30
CA ASN A 195 20.23 15.06 -0.34
C ASN A 195 20.01 15.00 -1.87
N LYS A 196 18.80 14.65 -2.29
CA LYS A 196 18.46 14.39 -3.71
C LYS A 196 17.06 14.88 -4.05
N THR A 197 16.89 15.42 -5.25
CA THR A 197 15.59 15.79 -5.81
C THR A 197 15.34 15.01 -7.09
N GLU A 198 14.16 14.42 -7.21
CA GLU A 198 13.73 13.61 -8.35
C GLU A 198 12.38 14.09 -8.85
N MET A 199 12.11 13.94 -10.14
CA MET A 199 10.87 14.40 -10.75
C MET A 199 10.35 13.36 -11.74
N TRP A 200 9.04 13.12 -11.67
CA TRP A 200 8.28 12.29 -12.61
C TRP A 200 7.32 13.17 -13.38
N ILE A 201 7.29 12.98 -14.69
CA ILE A 201 6.33 13.63 -15.59
C ILE A 201 5.31 12.60 -16.04
N ASN A 202 4.04 12.92 -15.85
CA ASN A 202 2.90 12.10 -16.21
C ASN A 202 2.98 10.64 -15.71
N PRO A 203 3.25 10.41 -14.41
CA PRO A 203 3.18 9.06 -13.87
C PRO A 203 1.75 8.52 -13.93
N ASP A 204 1.60 7.21 -14.08
CA ASP A 204 0.30 6.54 -13.88
C ASP A 204 0.00 6.44 -12.38
N LEU A 205 -0.88 7.30 -11.89
CA LEU A 205 -1.22 7.38 -10.47
C LEU A 205 -1.92 6.13 -9.93
N SER A 206 -2.47 5.25 -10.79
CA SER A 206 -3.06 4.00 -10.34
C SER A 206 -2.01 2.98 -9.86
N THR A 207 -0.78 3.12 -10.36
CA THR A 207 0.35 2.22 -10.06
C THR A 207 1.55 2.95 -9.41
N PHE A 208 1.53 4.29 -9.34
CA PHE A 208 2.62 5.07 -8.78
C PHE A 208 2.77 4.90 -7.26
N ASN A 209 3.91 4.33 -6.85
CA ASN A 209 4.22 4.10 -5.44
C ASN A 209 5.08 5.24 -4.87
N TYR A 210 4.49 6.18 -4.15
CA TYR A 210 5.21 7.30 -3.53
C TYR A 210 6.29 6.89 -2.51
N LEU A 211 6.21 5.68 -1.96
CA LEU A 211 7.19 5.16 -0.99
C LEU A 211 8.38 4.51 -1.67
N ASN A 212 8.16 3.94 -2.86
CA ASN A 212 9.19 3.31 -3.68
C ASN A 212 8.90 3.59 -5.16
N PRO A 213 9.11 4.83 -5.62
CA PRO A 213 8.71 5.23 -6.96
C PRO A 213 9.58 4.54 -8.01
N THR A 214 9.05 4.44 -9.23
CA THR A 214 9.80 3.95 -10.40
C THR A 214 10.92 4.91 -10.79
N SER A 215 11.72 4.57 -11.81
CA SER A 215 12.77 5.45 -12.32
C SER A 215 12.23 6.86 -12.65
N PRO A 216 12.88 7.93 -12.15
CA PRO A 216 12.41 9.30 -12.38
C PRO A 216 12.67 9.78 -13.80
N SER A 217 11.88 10.75 -14.26
CA SER A 217 12.08 11.46 -15.52
C SER A 217 13.26 12.43 -15.49
N ALA A 218 13.64 12.92 -14.30
CA ALA A 218 14.81 13.77 -14.06
C ALA A 218 15.31 13.58 -12.61
N SER A 219 16.63 13.69 -12.38
CA SER A 219 17.25 13.46 -11.07
C SER A 219 18.42 14.42 -10.83
N ALA A 220 18.42 15.10 -9.69
CA ALA A 220 19.47 15.99 -9.24
C ALA A 220 20.03 15.48 -7.90
N ILE A 221 21.19 14.82 -7.96
CA ILE A 221 21.91 14.30 -6.79
C ILE A 221 22.71 15.44 -6.14
N GLY A 222 22.76 15.47 -4.81
CA GLY A 222 23.42 16.54 -4.06
C GLY A 222 22.58 17.81 -3.89
N PHE A 223 21.27 17.72 -4.19
CA PHE A 223 20.35 18.84 -4.19
C PHE A 223 19.02 18.49 -3.51
N ALA A 224 18.76 19.07 -2.34
CA ALA A 224 17.48 19.00 -1.64
C ALA A 224 17.10 20.39 -1.09
N PRO A 225 16.39 21.23 -1.88
CA PRO A 225 16.14 22.61 -1.51
C PRO A 225 15.13 22.69 -0.36
N ALA A 226 15.53 23.26 0.79
CA ALA A 226 14.60 23.61 1.84
C ALA A 226 13.60 24.66 1.33
N MET A 227 12.33 24.52 1.71
CA MET A 227 11.28 25.42 1.23
C MET A 227 10.15 25.64 2.25
N ASP A 228 9.72 26.89 2.39
CA ASP A 228 8.52 27.33 3.12
C ASP A 228 7.61 28.22 2.26
N ARG A 229 8.01 28.49 1.02
CA ARG A 229 7.28 29.33 0.09
C ARG A 229 7.57 28.91 -1.34
N PHE A 230 6.54 28.99 -2.17
CA PHE A 230 6.71 28.91 -3.62
C PHE A 230 6.15 30.16 -4.29
N ASP A 231 6.73 30.49 -5.43
CA ASP A 231 6.31 31.60 -6.27
C ASP A 231 6.09 31.09 -7.69
N ILE A 232 4.93 31.39 -8.26
CA ILE A 232 4.65 31.12 -9.67
C ILE A 232 5.18 32.30 -10.48
N PHE A 233 5.98 32.01 -11.51
CA PHE A 233 6.57 33.00 -12.42
C PHE A 233 6.34 32.55 -13.86
N ILE A 234 5.29 33.08 -14.50
CA ILE A 234 4.89 32.68 -15.86
C ILE A 234 4.56 33.89 -16.73
N ARG A 235 4.75 33.77 -18.05
CA ARG A 235 4.30 34.76 -19.05
C ARG A 235 3.03 34.33 -19.79
N SER A 236 2.68 33.07 -19.64
CA SER A 236 1.57 32.39 -20.28
C SER A 236 1.34 31.07 -19.56
N GLY A 237 0.20 30.43 -19.81
CA GLY A 237 -0.08 29.10 -19.26
C GLY A 237 -0.89 29.11 -17.98
N SER A 238 -0.91 27.96 -17.31
CA SER A 238 -1.78 27.64 -16.19
C SER A 238 -1.19 26.57 -15.28
N ILE A 239 -1.67 26.53 -14.04
CA ILE A 239 -1.33 25.53 -13.04
C ILE A 239 -2.57 25.16 -12.23
N ASP A 240 -2.65 23.91 -11.82
CA ASP A 240 -3.76 23.36 -11.06
C ASP A 240 -3.27 22.33 -10.04
N GLU A 241 -4.12 21.98 -9.08
CA GLU A 241 -3.94 20.85 -8.16
C GLU A 241 -2.60 20.83 -7.42
N ILE A 242 -2.22 21.98 -6.85
CA ILE A 242 -0.96 22.11 -6.13
C ILE A 242 -1.09 21.38 -4.79
N ALA A 243 -0.33 20.31 -4.59
CA ALA A 243 -0.29 19.54 -3.35
C ALA A 243 1.15 19.41 -2.84
N ILE A 244 1.34 19.70 -1.55
CA ILE A 244 2.57 19.43 -0.81
C ILE A 244 2.23 18.42 0.27
N PHE A 245 2.92 17.29 0.29
CA PHE A 245 2.73 16.28 1.34
C PHE A 245 4.07 15.67 1.74
N LYS A 246 4.19 15.34 3.02
CA LYS A 246 5.42 14.81 3.61
C LYS A 246 5.21 13.39 4.11
N GLN A 247 6.23 12.56 3.98
CA GLN A 247 6.16 11.19 4.45
C GLN A 247 6.05 11.18 5.98
N ILE A 248 5.12 10.39 6.51
CA ILE A 248 4.96 10.26 7.96
C ILE A 248 6.09 9.36 8.47
N PRO A 249 6.92 9.83 9.42
CA PRO A 249 7.97 9.02 10.00
C PRO A 249 7.40 7.82 10.75
N THR A 250 8.08 6.68 10.63
CA THR A 250 7.79 5.44 11.34
C THR A 250 8.89 5.11 12.34
N ILE A 251 8.56 4.33 13.37
CA ILE A 251 9.54 3.76 14.29
C ILE A 251 10.14 2.49 13.65
N ASP A 252 11.45 2.32 13.73
CA ASP A 252 12.14 1.06 13.40
C ASP A 252 12.34 0.16 14.64
N LYS A 253 12.90 -1.06 14.46
CA LYS A 253 13.16 -1.96 15.61
C LYS A 253 14.10 -1.42 16.68
N TYR A 254 14.84 -0.36 16.38
CA TYR A 254 15.77 0.27 17.31
C TYR A 254 15.16 1.50 18.00
N GLY A 255 13.87 1.77 17.78
CA GLY A 255 13.21 2.97 18.31
C GLY A 255 13.56 4.25 17.54
N LYS A 256 14.31 4.14 16.42
CA LYS A 256 14.64 5.28 15.58
C LYS A 256 13.40 5.69 14.82
N ILE A 257 13.13 7.00 14.83
CA ILE A 257 12.08 7.60 14.01
C ILE A 257 12.71 7.92 12.65
N ASP A 258 12.28 7.24 11.60
CA ASP A 258 12.81 7.38 10.24
C ASP A 258 11.67 7.26 9.21
N ALA A 259 11.86 7.86 8.04
CA ALA A 259 10.97 7.71 6.89
C ALA A 259 11.25 6.40 6.11
N ASN A 260 12.15 5.53 6.58
CA ASN A 260 12.51 4.29 5.89
C ASN A 260 11.55 3.12 6.24
N ILE A 261 10.42 3.04 5.54
CA ILE A 261 9.34 2.05 5.78
C ILE A 261 9.79 0.58 5.75
N PRO A 262 10.74 0.12 4.89
CA PRO A 262 11.29 -1.23 4.96
C PRO A 262 11.87 -1.64 6.31
N GLN A 263 12.25 -0.70 7.18
CA GLN A 263 12.76 -0.97 8.53
C GLN A 263 11.71 -0.69 9.62
N SER A 264 10.52 -0.23 9.24
CA SER A 264 9.47 0.11 10.21
C SER A 264 8.94 -1.11 10.95
N ILE A 265 8.69 -0.96 12.24
CA ILE A 265 7.95 -1.94 13.03
C ILE A 265 6.46 -1.73 12.86
N ASN A 266 5.71 -2.83 12.75
CA ASN A 266 4.26 -2.78 12.83
C ASN A 266 3.75 -2.86 14.27
N LYS A 267 2.41 -2.82 14.43
CA LYS A 267 1.72 -2.97 15.73
C LYS A 267 2.11 -4.22 16.52
N ASN A 268 2.69 -5.22 15.85
CA ASN A 268 3.11 -6.49 16.46
C ASN A 268 4.65 -6.56 16.66
N GLY A 269 5.41 -5.50 16.34
CA GLY A 269 6.87 -5.46 16.50
C GLY A 269 7.67 -6.06 15.34
N ASN A 270 7.03 -6.46 14.23
CA ASN A 270 7.71 -7.05 13.08
C ASN A 270 8.31 -5.96 12.18
N VAL A 271 9.58 -6.13 11.78
CA VAL A 271 10.35 -5.17 10.96
C VAL A 271 10.11 -5.36 9.47
N GLY A 272 9.65 -4.35 8.74
CA GLY A 272 9.43 -4.42 7.29
C GLY A 272 8.16 -5.16 6.88
N HIS A 273 7.30 -5.47 7.85
CA HIS A 273 6.07 -6.24 7.69
C HIS A 273 4.87 -5.30 7.90
N GLY A 274 4.01 -5.13 6.90
CA GLY A 274 2.72 -4.48 7.13
C GLY A 274 2.79 -3.02 7.60
N ASN A 275 1.72 -2.59 8.28
CA ASN A 275 1.46 -1.21 8.68
C ASN A 275 2.46 -0.70 9.73
N GLY A 276 3.32 0.27 9.37
CA GLY A 276 4.31 0.85 10.27
C GLY A 276 3.68 1.67 11.42
N LEU A 277 4.36 1.78 12.55
CA LEU A 277 3.94 2.60 13.69
C LEU A 277 4.56 4.00 13.63
N THR A 278 3.79 5.05 13.90
CA THR A 278 4.34 6.38 14.20
C THR A 278 5.03 6.39 15.57
N GLN A 279 5.80 7.46 15.85
CA GLN A 279 6.37 7.74 17.18
C GLN A 279 5.34 7.71 18.34
N ASN A 280 4.06 7.91 18.03
CA ASN A 280 2.96 7.92 18.99
C ASN A 280 2.16 6.60 19.02
N GLY A 281 2.68 5.54 18.40
CA GLY A 281 2.00 4.23 18.32
C GLY A 281 0.79 4.19 17.39
N LYS A 282 0.59 5.21 16.53
CA LYS A 282 -0.48 5.20 15.52
C LYS A 282 -0.07 4.28 14.38
N VAL A 283 -0.94 3.33 14.03
CA VAL A 283 -0.76 2.47 12.86
C VAL A 283 -0.92 3.31 11.58
N ILE A 284 0.11 3.32 10.75
CA ILE A 284 0.11 3.91 9.41
C ILE A 284 -0.08 2.76 8.44
N SER A 285 -1.18 2.77 7.68
CA SER A 285 -1.44 1.73 6.68
C SER A 285 -0.29 1.68 5.68
N SER A 286 0.55 0.65 5.78
CA SER A 286 1.45 0.31 4.68
C SER A 286 0.55 -0.14 3.55
N VAL A 287 0.93 0.11 2.31
CA VAL A 287 0.15 -0.38 1.19
C VAL A 287 0.25 -1.90 1.00
N LYS A 288 0.92 -2.68 1.88
CA LYS A 288 1.21 -4.12 1.70
C LYS A 288 0.01 -5.05 1.91
N ASN A 289 -1.12 -4.77 1.27
CA ASN A 289 -2.35 -5.56 1.30
C ASN A 289 -2.30 -6.85 0.48
N GLY A 290 -1.24 -7.08 -0.28
CA GLY A 290 -1.07 -8.25 -1.15
C GLY A 290 -2.01 -8.26 -2.35
N LEU A 291 -2.72 -7.18 -2.67
CA LEU A 291 -3.63 -7.19 -3.83
C LEU A 291 -2.90 -7.03 -5.18
N THR A 292 -1.68 -6.50 -5.16
CA THR A 292 -0.83 -6.31 -6.34
C THR A 292 0.62 -6.66 -6.01
N ALA A 293 1.45 -6.87 -7.04
CA ALA A 293 2.89 -7.10 -6.85
C ALA A 293 3.58 -5.94 -6.10
N ALA A 294 3.18 -4.68 -6.40
CA ALA A 294 3.71 -3.48 -5.72
C ALA A 294 3.30 -3.40 -4.24
N THR A 295 2.20 -4.05 -3.90
CA THR A 295 1.65 -4.13 -2.54
C THR A 295 1.87 -5.49 -1.90
N ALA A 296 2.83 -6.27 -2.39
CA ALA A 296 3.11 -7.59 -1.86
C ALA A 296 3.45 -7.55 -0.36
N SER A 297 2.83 -8.43 0.40
CA SER A 297 3.15 -8.65 1.81
C SER A 297 4.22 -9.73 1.96
N ILE A 298 4.46 -10.26 3.17
CA ILE A 298 5.44 -11.34 3.38
C ILE A 298 4.80 -12.73 3.41
N SER A 299 3.54 -12.83 3.83
CA SER A 299 2.77 -14.08 3.93
C SER A 299 1.28 -13.79 4.02
N ALA A 300 0.43 -14.78 3.76
CA ALA A 300 -1.01 -14.66 4.01
C ALA A 300 -1.30 -14.34 5.48
N TYR A 301 -0.53 -14.91 6.42
CA TYR A 301 -0.65 -14.63 7.85
C TYR A 301 -0.49 -13.15 8.14
N GLN A 302 0.57 -12.52 7.61
CA GLN A 302 0.82 -11.10 7.82
C GLN A 302 -0.30 -10.24 7.21
N ILE A 303 -0.76 -10.56 5.99
CA ILE A 303 -1.91 -9.88 5.37
C ILE A 303 -3.13 -9.95 6.28
N LYS A 304 -3.42 -11.11 6.86
CA LYS A 304 -4.57 -11.29 7.76
C LYS A 304 -4.45 -10.46 9.04
N GLN A 305 -3.24 -10.33 9.61
CA GLN A 305 -3.00 -9.49 10.79
C GLN A 305 -3.20 -8.00 10.50
N ASP A 306 -2.79 -7.55 9.32
CA ASP A 306 -2.87 -6.15 8.89
C ASP A 306 -4.28 -5.78 8.39
N TYR A 307 -4.94 -6.72 7.71
CA TYR A 307 -6.26 -6.58 7.10
C TYR A 307 -7.16 -7.75 7.51
N PRO A 308 -7.74 -7.69 8.74
CA PRO A 308 -8.55 -8.79 9.28
C PRO A 308 -9.79 -9.14 8.44
N SER A 309 -10.29 -8.23 7.61
CA SER A 309 -11.43 -8.44 6.72
C SER A 309 -11.08 -9.01 5.34
N SER A 310 -9.80 -9.33 5.09
CA SER A 310 -9.37 -9.91 3.81
C SER A 310 -10.14 -11.20 3.49
N PRO A 311 -10.73 -11.33 2.29
CA PRO A 311 -11.40 -12.55 1.85
C PRO A 311 -10.39 -13.63 1.41
N ASP A 312 -10.86 -14.86 1.23
CA ASP A 312 -10.08 -15.92 0.58
C ASP A 312 -9.79 -15.55 -0.87
N GLY A 313 -8.60 -15.90 -1.39
CA GLY A 313 -8.27 -15.62 -2.78
C GLY A 313 -6.79 -15.51 -3.07
N LEU A 314 -6.48 -14.91 -4.23
CA LEU A 314 -5.12 -14.69 -4.68
C LEU A 314 -4.51 -13.44 -4.04
N TYR A 315 -3.30 -13.58 -3.52
CA TYR A 315 -2.52 -12.49 -2.94
C TYR A 315 -1.07 -12.54 -3.41
N TRP A 316 -0.43 -11.38 -3.44
CA TRP A 316 0.98 -11.21 -3.73
C TRP A 316 1.77 -11.18 -2.43
N ILE A 317 2.83 -11.99 -2.37
CA ILE A 317 3.84 -11.95 -1.31
C ILE A 317 5.25 -11.82 -1.88
N SER A 318 6.17 -11.33 -1.08
CA SER A 318 7.59 -11.17 -1.40
C SER A 318 8.41 -11.51 -0.16
N ASN A 319 9.44 -12.32 -0.34
CA ASN A 319 10.41 -12.68 0.68
C ASN A 319 11.79 -12.68 0.04
N SER A 320 12.79 -12.07 0.68
CA SER A 320 14.14 -11.98 0.11
C SER A 320 14.80 -13.35 -0.17
N ASN A 321 14.39 -14.40 0.55
CA ASN A 321 14.87 -15.76 0.37
C ASN A 321 14.12 -16.55 -0.71
N ILE A 322 13.06 -15.96 -1.29
CA ILE A 322 12.25 -16.58 -2.34
C ILE A 322 12.38 -15.72 -3.60
N ASN A 323 12.75 -16.33 -4.74
CA ASN A 323 12.84 -15.63 -6.04
C ASN A 323 13.64 -14.31 -6.01
N GLY A 324 14.67 -14.23 -5.15
CA GLY A 324 15.48 -13.02 -4.97
C GLY A 324 14.70 -11.81 -4.46
N GLY A 325 13.58 -12.01 -3.76
CA GLY A 325 12.70 -10.93 -3.31
C GLY A 325 11.65 -10.49 -4.34
N THR A 326 11.62 -11.08 -5.53
CA THR A 326 10.61 -10.75 -6.54
C THR A 326 9.22 -11.19 -6.06
N PRO A 327 8.22 -10.28 -6.04
CA PRO A 327 6.86 -10.63 -5.66
C PRO A 327 6.26 -11.76 -6.51
N PHE A 328 5.48 -12.64 -5.90
CA PHE A 328 4.77 -13.73 -6.58
C PHE A 328 3.39 -13.97 -5.95
N GLN A 329 2.50 -14.62 -6.68
CA GLN A 329 1.14 -14.91 -6.21
C GLN A 329 1.07 -16.20 -5.40
N ILE A 330 0.25 -16.18 -4.35
CA ILE A 330 -0.19 -17.32 -3.56
C ILE A 330 -1.72 -17.36 -3.53
N TYR A 331 -2.28 -18.52 -3.22
CA TYR A 331 -3.67 -18.63 -2.78
C TYR A 331 -3.71 -18.62 -1.26
N ALA A 332 -4.56 -17.76 -0.68
CA ALA A 332 -4.71 -17.62 0.75
C ALA A 332 -6.12 -18.01 1.21
N ASP A 333 -6.19 -18.83 2.25
CA ASP A 333 -7.41 -19.04 3.04
C ASP A 333 -7.34 -18.09 4.25
N MET A 334 -8.15 -17.04 4.18
CA MET A 334 -8.30 -15.98 5.15
C MET A 334 -9.48 -16.20 6.10
N THR A 335 -10.23 -17.29 5.98
CA THR A 335 -11.46 -17.52 6.77
C THR A 335 -11.31 -18.65 7.79
N THR A 336 -10.69 -19.77 7.43
CA THR A 336 -10.62 -20.97 8.26
C THR A 336 -9.78 -20.74 9.52
N ASP A 337 -10.35 -21.00 10.70
CA ASP A 337 -9.66 -20.92 11.99
C ASP A 337 -8.92 -19.58 12.22
N GLY A 338 -9.53 -18.45 11.83
CA GLY A 338 -8.93 -17.11 11.92
C GLY A 338 -8.08 -16.70 10.71
N GLY A 339 -7.89 -17.59 9.73
CA GLY A 339 -7.28 -17.30 8.43
C GLY A 339 -5.76 -17.16 8.43
N GLY A 340 -5.24 -16.58 7.35
CA GLY A 340 -3.82 -16.36 7.15
C GLY A 340 -3.06 -17.58 6.63
N TRP A 341 -3.78 -18.58 6.12
CA TRP A 341 -3.21 -19.79 5.55
C TRP A 341 -2.72 -19.53 4.14
N THR A 342 -1.49 -19.95 3.85
CA THR A 342 -0.96 -19.99 2.48
C THR A 342 -1.07 -21.41 1.95
N LEU A 343 -1.69 -21.58 0.77
CA LEU A 343 -1.66 -22.85 0.04
C LEU A 343 -0.22 -23.14 -0.38
N ILE A 344 0.32 -24.28 0.05
CA ILE A 344 1.66 -24.72 -0.35
C ILE A 344 1.64 -25.95 -1.23
N MET A 345 0.54 -26.70 -1.26
CA MET A 345 0.36 -27.82 -2.18
C MET A 345 -1.11 -28.07 -2.46
N CYS A 346 -1.43 -28.34 -3.72
CA CYS A 346 -2.70 -28.91 -4.15
C CYS A 346 -2.40 -30.12 -5.04
N ASN A 347 -2.91 -31.29 -4.69
CA ASN A 347 -2.80 -32.52 -5.47
C ASN A 347 -4.20 -32.90 -5.94
N ALA A 348 -4.55 -32.47 -7.15
CA ALA A 348 -5.86 -32.69 -7.78
C ALA A 348 -5.85 -33.91 -8.71
N SER A 349 -4.68 -34.41 -9.07
CA SER A 349 -4.52 -35.63 -9.86
C SER A 349 -3.12 -36.22 -9.63
N ASN A 350 -2.95 -37.52 -9.81
CA ASN A 350 -1.64 -38.16 -9.73
C ASN A 350 -0.75 -37.93 -10.97
N ALA A 351 -1.26 -37.22 -11.98
CA ALA A 351 -0.55 -37.03 -13.24
C ALA A 351 0.63 -36.06 -13.06
N GLY A 352 1.82 -36.51 -13.45
CA GLY A 352 3.00 -35.66 -13.60
C GLY A 352 3.82 -35.42 -12.33
N TRP A 353 3.50 -36.04 -11.19
CA TRP A 353 4.35 -35.94 -9.99
C TRP A 353 5.63 -36.76 -10.11
N ASN A 354 6.73 -36.18 -9.66
CA ASN A 354 8.01 -36.83 -9.40
C ASN A 354 8.62 -36.23 -8.13
N TYR A 355 9.72 -36.81 -7.64
CA TYR A 355 10.41 -36.32 -6.45
C TYR A 355 10.66 -34.81 -6.52
N GLY A 356 11.36 -34.33 -7.54
CA GLY A 356 11.76 -32.92 -7.64
C GLY A 356 10.59 -31.93 -7.70
N ASN A 357 9.54 -32.23 -8.47
CA ASN A 357 8.42 -31.30 -8.60
C ASN A 357 7.41 -31.38 -7.45
N ALA A 358 7.48 -32.40 -6.59
CA ALA A 358 6.65 -32.48 -5.38
C ALA A 358 6.82 -31.26 -4.47
N ILE A 359 7.96 -30.57 -4.54
CA ILE A 359 8.23 -29.34 -3.77
C ILE A 359 8.22 -28.04 -4.60
N SER A 360 8.15 -28.16 -5.93
CA SER A 360 8.19 -27.03 -6.86
C SER A 360 7.48 -27.38 -8.17
N LEU A 361 6.19 -27.02 -8.25
CA LEU A 361 5.36 -27.24 -9.42
C LEU A 361 4.37 -26.09 -9.59
N ASN A 362 4.28 -25.55 -10.80
CA ASN A 362 3.35 -24.46 -11.14
C ASN A 362 3.43 -23.27 -10.17
N THR A 363 4.65 -22.92 -9.74
CA THR A 363 4.91 -21.95 -8.67
C THR A 363 4.42 -20.53 -8.97
N SER A 364 4.17 -20.19 -10.23
CA SER A 364 3.58 -18.93 -10.69
C SER A 364 2.05 -18.96 -10.85
N SER A 365 1.41 -20.10 -10.63
CA SER A 365 0.00 -20.34 -10.93
C SER A 365 -0.68 -21.09 -9.78
N PRO A 366 -0.81 -20.45 -8.61
CA PRO A 366 -1.49 -21.04 -7.46
C PRO A 366 -2.91 -21.47 -7.81
N SER A 367 -3.24 -22.73 -7.50
CA SER A 367 -4.54 -23.33 -7.81
C SER A 367 -4.98 -24.28 -6.70
N ILE A 368 -6.26 -24.20 -6.34
CA ILE A 368 -6.91 -25.12 -5.41
C ILE A 368 -7.60 -26.29 -6.14
N SER A 369 -7.47 -26.41 -7.45
CA SER A 369 -8.15 -27.44 -8.27
C SER A 369 -7.24 -28.08 -9.32
N SER A 370 -5.95 -27.77 -9.29
CA SER A 370 -4.93 -28.31 -10.20
C SER A 370 -3.65 -28.57 -9.43
N ASN A 371 -2.79 -29.43 -9.96
CA ASN A 371 -1.53 -29.75 -9.30
C ASN A 371 -0.68 -28.48 -9.13
N TYR A 372 -0.28 -28.20 -7.90
CA TYR A 372 0.47 -27.01 -7.51
C TYR A 372 1.34 -27.36 -6.30
N SER A 373 2.58 -26.87 -6.27
CA SER A 373 3.46 -27.02 -5.10
C SER A 373 4.47 -25.88 -5.00
N ILE A 374 4.50 -25.27 -3.83
CA ILE A 374 5.56 -24.36 -3.35
C ILE A 374 6.08 -24.84 -1.99
N ILE A 375 6.00 -26.14 -1.68
CA ILE A 375 6.47 -26.71 -0.40
C ILE A 375 7.93 -26.31 -0.13
N GLY A 376 8.77 -26.23 -1.17
CA GLY A 376 10.16 -25.79 -1.06
C GLY A 376 10.34 -24.36 -0.53
N TRP A 377 9.29 -23.54 -0.54
CA TRP A 377 9.30 -22.18 0.02
C TRP A 377 8.60 -22.06 1.37
N ALA A 378 7.91 -23.11 1.84
CA ALA A 378 7.04 -23.05 3.01
C ALA A 378 7.78 -22.68 4.31
N ASP A 379 9.06 -23.04 4.44
CA ASP A 379 9.89 -22.66 5.60
C ASP A 379 10.15 -21.15 5.71
N TYR A 380 10.08 -20.42 4.59
CA TYR A 380 10.19 -18.96 4.56
C TYR A 380 8.83 -18.26 4.66
N ILE A 381 7.72 -19.00 4.54
CA ILE A 381 6.35 -18.47 4.55
C ILE A 381 5.71 -18.57 5.93
N LYS A 382 6.04 -19.62 6.70
CA LYS A 382 5.53 -19.84 8.05
C LYS A 382 5.80 -18.65 8.99
N LYS A 383 4.86 -18.35 9.88
CA LYS A 383 4.92 -17.21 10.82
C LYS A 383 6.12 -17.24 11.77
N SER A 384 6.68 -18.42 12.05
CA SER A 384 7.76 -18.60 13.00
C SER A 384 8.55 -19.88 12.74
N SER A 385 9.79 -19.93 13.23
CA SER A 385 10.66 -21.12 13.11
C SER A 385 10.07 -22.34 13.81
N SER A 386 9.46 -22.17 14.98
CA SER A 386 8.70 -23.16 15.75
C SER A 386 7.35 -22.59 16.21
N GLY A 387 6.39 -23.44 16.59
CA GLY A 387 5.05 -23.00 17.00
C GLY A 387 4.18 -22.50 15.83
N PHE A 388 4.58 -22.81 14.60
CA PHE A 388 3.79 -22.55 13.40
C PHE A 388 2.69 -23.60 13.24
N GLN A 389 1.70 -23.31 12.40
CA GLN A 389 0.62 -24.26 12.14
C GLN A 389 0.59 -24.68 10.68
N TYR A 390 0.15 -25.92 10.46
CA TYR A 390 -0.14 -26.44 9.14
C TYR A 390 -1.52 -27.07 9.13
N MET A 391 -2.15 -27.05 7.96
CA MET A 391 -3.48 -27.59 7.75
C MET A 391 -3.43 -28.55 6.57
N ILE A 392 -4.10 -29.69 6.71
CA ILE A 392 -4.30 -30.64 5.63
C ILE A 392 -5.79 -30.95 5.55
N ASP A 393 -6.31 -30.99 4.35
CA ASP A 393 -7.68 -31.37 4.07
C ASP A 393 -7.78 -32.04 2.70
N ALA A 394 -8.79 -32.89 2.55
CA ALA A 394 -8.93 -33.80 1.42
C ALA A 394 -10.41 -33.99 1.05
N ASN A 395 -10.69 -34.33 -0.20
CA ASN A 395 -12.03 -34.47 -0.80
C ASN A 395 -12.82 -33.16 -0.92
N SER A 396 -13.04 -32.49 0.19
CA SER A 396 -13.65 -31.17 0.27
C SER A 396 -12.87 -30.32 1.27
N ARG A 397 -12.86 -29.00 1.09
CA ARG A 397 -12.25 -28.08 2.05
C ARG A 397 -12.77 -28.39 3.46
N ARG A 398 -11.85 -28.46 4.43
CA ARG A 398 -12.12 -28.83 5.83
C ARG A 398 -12.75 -30.22 5.96
N SER A 399 -12.18 -31.22 5.28
CA SER A 399 -12.59 -32.62 5.45
C SER A 399 -11.42 -33.58 5.45
N TYR A 400 -11.58 -34.73 6.10
CA TYR A 400 -10.62 -35.83 6.15
C TYR A 400 -9.18 -35.37 6.43
N GLY A 401 -9.00 -34.57 7.49
CA GLY A 401 -7.72 -33.95 7.79
C GLY A 401 -7.76 -33.19 9.10
N GLY A 402 -7.03 -32.10 9.20
CA GLY A 402 -6.97 -31.32 10.43
C GLY A 402 -6.06 -30.10 10.37
N ILE A 403 -5.93 -29.47 11.53
CA ILE A 403 -4.98 -28.40 11.81
C ILE A 403 -4.06 -28.89 12.92
N TRP A 404 -2.76 -28.71 12.73
CA TRP A 404 -1.72 -29.06 13.69
C TRP A 404 -0.81 -27.87 13.99
N THR A 405 -0.31 -27.82 15.22
CA THR A 405 0.84 -27.01 15.62
C THR A 405 2.10 -27.87 15.55
N ALA A 406 3.13 -27.38 14.87
CA ALA A 406 4.48 -27.93 14.96
C ALA A 406 5.19 -27.33 16.19
N ASN A 407 5.53 -28.17 17.17
CA ASN A 407 6.06 -27.69 18.46
C ASN A 407 7.57 -27.40 18.42
N ALA A 408 8.27 -27.87 17.39
CA ALA A 408 9.71 -27.69 17.21
C ALA A 408 10.04 -26.95 15.89
N ALA A 409 11.33 -26.68 15.67
CA ALA A 409 11.83 -26.00 14.47
C ALA A 409 11.87 -26.91 13.23
N TYR A 410 10.71 -27.42 12.83
CA TYR A 410 10.55 -28.37 11.73
C TYR A 410 10.60 -27.71 10.35
N SER A 411 10.96 -28.51 9.35
CA SER A 411 11.08 -28.13 7.95
C SER A 411 10.08 -28.89 7.08
N PHE A 412 9.50 -28.18 6.10
CA PHE A 412 8.62 -28.76 5.09
C PHE A 412 9.35 -29.65 4.05
N THR A 413 10.69 -29.61 4.03
CA THR A 413 11.52 -30.39 3.11
C THR A 413 12.42 -31.40 3.83
N ASN A 414 12.15 -31.67 5.12
CA ASN A 414 12.86 -32.70 5.86
C ASN A 414 12.67 -34.06 5.18
N SER A 415 13.77 -34.76 4.93
CA SER A 415 13.79 -36.03 4.20
C SER A 415 13.59 -37.26 5.09
N THR A 416 13.26 -37.06 6.36
CA THR A 416 13.07 -38.14 7.34
C THR A 416 11.72 -38.02 8.05
N ASN A 417 11.20 -39.14 8.53
CA ASN A 417 9.93 -39.24 9.24
C ASN A 417 9.99 -38.81 10.73
N THR A 418 10.99 -38.01 11.13
CA THR A 418 11.32 -37.73 12.54
C THR A 418 10.57 -36.54 13.16
N GLN A 419 9.74 -35.83 12.39
CA GLN A 419 9.05 -34.60 12.82
C GLN A 419 7.72 -34.89 13.53
N THR A 420 7.79 -35.61 14.65
CA THR A 420 6.62 -36.23 15.34
C THR A 420 6.04 -35.40 16.49
N ASP A 421 6.74 -34.38 16.98
CA ASP A 421 6.23 -33.51 18.05
C ASP A 421 5.25 -32.47 17.49
N VAL A 422 4.02 -32.93 17.25
CA VAL A 422 2.92 -32.15 16.70
C VAL A 422 1.68 -32.24 17.58
N THR A 423 1.04 -31.10 17.80
CA THR A 423 -0.22 -31.00 18.55
C THR A 423 -1.36 -30.86 17.56
N ILE A 424 -2.35 -31.77 17.58
CA ILE A 424 -3.56 -31.60 16.77
C ILE A 424 -4.49 -30.57 17.42
N ASN A 425 -4.79 -29.49 16.71
CA ASN A 425 -5.68 -28.43 17.18
C ASN A 425 -7.13 -28.71 16.77
N THR A 426 -7.33 -29.27 15.57
CA THR A 426 -8.67 -29.51 15.01
C THR A 426 -8.62 -30.74 14.12
N LYS A 427 -9.64 -31.59 14.23
CA LYS A 427 -9.88 -32.69 13.29
C LYS A 427 -11.04 -32.31 12.37
N PHE A 428 -10.86 -32.55 11.08
CA PHE A 428 -11.89 -32.35 10.07
C PHE A 428 -12.57 -33.67 9.71
N GLY A 429 -13.88 -33.73 9.95
CA GLY A 429 -14.78 -34.80 9.51
C GLY A 429 -15.35 -34.50 8.14
N LEU A 430 -16.51 -35.06 7.81
CA LEU A 430 -17.15 -34.81 6.51
C LEU A 430 -17.77 -33.40 6.46
N ASN A 431 -17.54 -32.64 5.38
CA ASN A 431 -18.15 -31.34 5.10
C ASN A 431 -18.01 -30.30 6.23
N GLY A 432 -16.83 -30.23 6.87
CA GLY A 432 -16.55 -29.26 7.93
C GLY A 432 -17.07 -29.66 9.31
N SER A 433 -17.60 -30.87 9.48
CA SER A 433 -17.92 -31.43 10.79
C SER A 433 -16.67 -31.72 11.62
N VAL A 434 -16.84 -31.94 12.92
CA VAL A 434 -15.75 -32.37 13.81
C VAL A 434 -15.33 -33.79 13.44
N GLY A 435 -14.06 -33.97 13.10
CA GLY A 435 -13.52 -35.28 12.72
C GLY A 435 -13.31 -36.21 13.92
N THR A 436 -13.51 -37.50 13.69
CA THR A 436 -13.36 -38.55 14.71
C THR A 436 -12.34 -39.61 14.32
N TRP A 437 -11.68 -39.46 13.16
CA TRP A 437 -10.55 -40.28 12.76
C TRP A 437 -9.44 -40.31 13.83
N ILE A 438 -8.70 -41.41 13.87
CA ILE A 438 -7.55 -41.62 14.77
C ILE A 438 -6.28 -41.83 13.94
N TYR A 439 -5.12 -41.53 14.52
CA TYR A 439 -3.86 -41.84 13.86
C TYR A 439 -3.74 -43.35 13.63
N HIS A 440 -3.29 -43.77 12.44
CA HIS A 440 -3.20 -45.17 12.04
C HIS A 440 -2.21 -45.34 10.88
N ASP A 441 -1.58 -46.51 10.75
CA ASP A 441 -0.68 -46.85 9.62
C ASP A 441 -1.40 -46.88 8.25
N GLY A 442 -2.69 -47.21 8.25
CA GLY A 442 -3.65 -47.12 7.15
C GLY A 442 -4.30 -45.74 6.98
N GLY A 443 -3.76 -44.69 7.60
CA GLY A 443 -4.32 -43.34 7.53
C GLY A 443 -3.28 -42.26 7.80
N ILE A 444 -3.73 -41.15 8.40
CA ILE A 444 -2.84 -40.08 8.82
C ILE A 444 -2.02 -40.56 10.03
N GLU A 445 -0.71 -40.36 10.01
CA GLU A 445 0.15 -40.60 11.18
C GLU A 445 0.50 -39.29 11.91
N GLN A 446 0.85 -39.39 13.20
CA GLN A 446 1.13 -38.23 14.05
C GLN A 446 2.50 -37.61 13.76
N ARG A 447 2.60 -36.88 12.65
CA ARG A 447 3.78 -36.07 12.30
C ARG A 447 3.47 -35.03 11.24
N MET A 448 4.40 -34.11 11.09
CA MET A 448 4.44 -33.25 9.93
C MET A 448 4.78 -34.07 8.67
N PRO A 449 4.08 -33.86 7.53
CA PRO A 449 4.48 -34.45 6.27
C PRO A 449 5.96 -34.23 5.96
N TRP A 450 6.63 -35.27 5.48
CA TRP A 450 8.06 -35.26 5.17
C TRP A 450 8.29 -35.56 3.68
N TYR A 451 9.39 -35.04 3.13
CA TYR A 451 9.71 -35.06 1.70
C TYR A 451 10.61 -36.25 1.38
N SER A 452 10.00 -37.34 0.94
CA SER A 452 10.67 -38.62 0.75
C SER A 452 11.03 -38.90 -0.72
N ASN A 453 12.10 -39.67 -0.94
CA ASN A 453 12.46 -40.22 -2.25
C ASN A 453 12.39 -41.76 -2.27
N CYS A 454 11.55 -42.36 -1.42
CA CYS A 454 11.56 -43.80 -1.24
C CYS A 454 10.75 -44.49 -2.33
N GLY A 455 11.37 -45.43 -3.04
CA GLY A 455 10.67 -46.33 -3.96
C GLY A 455 9.87 -45.66 -5.10
N ASN A 456 9.99 -44.34 -5.29
CA ASN A 456 9.11 -43.51 -6.13
C ASN A 456 7.61 -43.64 -5.80
N GLU A 457 7.27 -43.95 -4.54
CA GLU A 457 5.89 -44.13 -4.09
C GLU A 457 5.38 -42.84 -3.40
N GLY A 458 5.63 -42.63 -2.11
CA GLY A 458 5.11 -41.48 -1.37
C GLY A 458 6.08 -40.29 -1.28
N PHE A 459 6.01 -39.33 -2.21
CA PHE A 459 6.93 -38.17 -2.23
C PHE A 459 6.73 -37.19 -1.06
N VAL A 460 5.48 -36.95 -0.65
CA VAL A 460 5.16 -36.14 0.53
C VAL A 460 4.14 -36.91 1.34
N THR A 461 4.53 -37.37 2.52
CA THR A 461 3.71 -38.31 3.29
C THR A 461 3.78 -38.06 4.79
N THR A 462 2.72 -38.40 5.51
CA THR A 462 2.76 -38.52 6.98
C THR A 462 3.22 -39.90 7.43
N SER A 463 3.18 -40.92 6.56
CA SER A 463 3.45 -42.29 6.97
C SER A 463 4.89 -42.55 7.41
N LEU A 464 5.09 -43.57 8.26
CA LEU A 464 6.41 -44.06 8.66
C LEU A 464 7.13 -44.67 7.49
N ASN A 465 6.37 -45.32 6.62
CA ASN A 465 6.85 -45.93 5.39
C ASN A 465 6.38 -45.09 4.21
N CYS A 466 7.29 -44.86 3.29
CA CYS A 466 7.07 -44.10 2.06
C CYS A 466 6.97 -45.02 0.83
N SER A 467 7.13 -46.33 1.02
CA SER A 467 7.03 -47.37 -0.01
C SER A 467 6.63 -48.72 0.61
N GLY A 468 6.22 -49.69 -0.21
CA GLY A 468 6.00 -51.07 0.24
C GLY A 468 4.61 -51.36 0.80
N GLY A 469 3.59 -50.61 0.37
CA GLY A 469 2.17 -50.93 0.60
C GLY A 469 1.49 -50.32 1.84
N SER A 470 2.26 -49.86 2.83
CA SER A 470 1.74 -49.25 4.07
C SER A 470 2.06 -47.75 4.16
N TRP A 471 1.83 -47.00 3.07
CA TRP A 471 2.16 -45.57 2.94
C TRP A 471 0.90 -44.71 2.79
N TRP A 472 -0.06 -44.88 3.70
CA TRP A 472 -1.29 -44.08 3.76
C TRP A 472 -1.05 -42.70 4.38
N GLY A 473 -2.05 -41.83 4.41
CA GLY A 473 -1.86 -40.44 4.83
C GLY A 473 -0.83 -39.71 3.95
N THR A 474 -0.73 -40.13 2.69
CA THR A 474 0.20 -39.58 1.70
C THR A 474 -0.46 -38.45 0.93
N LEU A 475 0.24 -37.34 0.81
CA LEU A 475 -0.23 -36.12 0.16
C LEU A 475 0.12 -36.10 -1.32
N ILE A 476 1.32 -36.58 -1.69
CA ILE A 476 1.79 -36.71 -3.08
C ILE A 476 2.34 -38.11 -3.30
N SER A 477 1.84 -38.75 -4.35
CA SER A 477 2.12 -40.14 -4.75
C SER A 477 2.66 -40.17 -6.19
N GLY A 478 3.70 -40.97 -6.46
CA GLY A 478 4.24 -41.19 -7.80
C GLY A 478 3.53 -42.28 -8.61
N THR A 479 2.86 -43.24 -7.96
CA THR A 479 2.27 -44.41 -8.65
C THR A 479 1.01 -44.95 -7.97
N GLY A 480 0.08 -45.49 -8.76
CA GLY A 480 -0.95 -46.44 -8.27
C GLY A 480 -2.19 -45.85 -7.60
N TRP A 481 -2.27 -44.54 -7.38
CA TRP A 481 -3.38 -43.88 -6.66
C TRP A 481 -3.73 -42.54 -7.26
N THR A 482 -5.00 -42.13 -7.23
CA THR A 482 -5.45 -40.81 -7.71
C THR A 482 -6.27 -40.10 -6.62
N PRO A 483 -5.78 -39.02 -6.00
CA PRO A 483 -4.47 -38.38 -6.18
C PRO A 483 -3.33 -39.05 -5.39
N ALA A 484 -3.62 -39.68 -4.26
CA ALA A 484 -2.68 -40.39 -3.38
C ALA A 484 -3.45 -41.27 -2.37
N PRO A 485 -2.85 -42.33 -1.79
CA PRO A 485 -3.51 -43.15 -0.77
C PRO A 485 -3.68 -42.35 0.53
N TRP A 486 -4.93 -42.10 0.91
CA TRP A 486 -5.24 -41.20 2.01
C TRP A 486 -5.65 -41.91 3.31
N ILE A 487 -6.89 -42.40 3.45
CA ILE A 487 -7.37 -43.08 4.68
C ILE A 487 -8.12 -44.36 4.34
N SER A 488 -7.55 -45.53 4.66
CA SER A 488 -8.18 -46.85 4.58
C SER A 488 -8.54 -47.46 5.93
N SER A 489 -7.96 -46.95 7.03
CA SER A 489 -8.21 -47.40 8.40
C SER A 489 -8.09 -46.24 9.39
N GLY A 490 -8.57 -46.43 10.63
CA GLY A 490 -8.63 -45.34 11.63
C GLY A 490 -9.67 -44.26 11.28
N CYS A 491 -10.68 -44.58 10.48
CA CYS A 491 -11.48 -43.62 9.73
C CYS A 491 -12.50 -42.80 10.55
N GLY A 492 -12.79 -43.20 11.79
CA GLY A 492 -13.86 -42.56 12.57
C GLY A 492 -15.26 -42.78 11.99
N THR A 493 -16.21 -41.97 12.44
CA THR A 493 -17.62 -41.98 12.01
C THR A 493 -17.82 -41.38 10.62
N GLU A 494 -16.88 -40.57 10.15
CA GLU A 494 -16.86 -40.00 8.79
C GLU A 494 -16.54 -41.02 7.68
N GLY A 495 -16.19 -42.25 8.05
CA GLY A 495 -15.90 -43.34 7.10
C GLY A 495 -14.53 -43.20 6.43
N CYS A 496 -14.08 -44.28 5.78
CA CYS A 496 -12.77 -44.30 5.14
C CYS A 496 -12.79 -43.50 3.83
N MET A 497 -11.66 -42.87 3.51
CA MET A 497 -11.48 -42.07 2.31
C MET A 497 -10.18 -42.46 1.61
N PRO A 498 -10.12 -43.62 0.94
CA PRO A 498 -8.90 -44.07 0.29
C PRO A 498 -8.56 -43.24 -0.96
N ASN A 499 -9.57 -42.70 -1.64
CA ASN A 499 -9.45 -41.92 -2.87
C ASN A 499 -10.13 -40.56 -2.69
N PRO A 500 -9.43 -39.56 -2.13
CA PRO A 500 -10.04 -38.29 -1.81
C PRO A 500 -10.33 -37.41 -3.03
N GLY A 501 -9.88 -37.76 -4.24
CA GLY A 501 -10.01 -36.91 -5.44
C GLY A 501 -9.08 -35.70 -5.44
N ILE A 502 -8.97 -34.98 -4.32
CA ILE A 502 -8.07 -33.83 -4.14
C ILE A 502 -7.55 -33.74 -2.71
N ILE A 503 -6.31 -33.28 -2.54
CA ILE A 503 -5.66 -33.04 -1.24
C ILE A 503 -5.02 -31.65 -1.26
N TRP A 504 -5.16 -30.90 -0.18
CA TRP A 504 -4.52 -29.60 0.01
C TRP A 504 -3.63 -29.58 1.25
N TYR A 505 -2.54 -28.83 1.16
CA TYR A 505 -1.62 -28.59 2.27
C TYR A 505 -1.36 -27.09 2.40
N TRP A 506 -1.39 -26.61 3.64
CA TRP A 506 -1.32 -25.19 3.96
C TRP A 506 -0.38 -24.93 5.13
N VAL A 507 0.14 -23.71 5.21
CA VAL A 507 0.96 -23.23 6.32
C VAL A 507 0.53 -21.83 6.75
N ARG A 508 0.67 -21.54 8.04
CA ARG A 508 0.69 -20.17 8.55
C ARG A 508 1.66 -19.95 9.69
#